data_AF-A0AAT9LII0-F1
#
_entry.id   AF-A0AAT9LII0-F1
#
_cell.length_a   1.000
_cell.length_b   1.000
_cell.length_c   1.000
_cell.angle_alpha   90.00
_cell.angle_beta   90.00
_cell.angle_gamma   90.00
#
_symmetry.space_group_name_H-M   'P 1'
#
loop_
_entity.id
_entity.type
_entity.pdbx_description
1 polymer ?
#
loop_
_entity_poly.entity_id
_entity_poly.type
_entity_poly.pdbx_seq_one_letter_code
_entity_poly.pdbx_strand_id
1 'polypeptide(L)'
;MAPTDGAMKGKPMSRRVFCAALTLAAGLLGVVAVAPSAQAAACGDQVIGNGGFETGSAPWTGSTAAIIAGTTAQPAHGGTQLARLDGTGSTHTDTLSQSITLPAACSSATLTFWSHIDTKETTTSTKYDTLAVQIGSDTLASYSNLDKNTGYVQRSFDVSRYLGQTMTLTLTGREDSSLATNFVLDDFVLSTGTGAPPTTDATRTPINPAYTASLTSNAAGDTWTGHQSVTFTNGSPTALPEVYLRLWDNYHGSCPTTPITVTNLTGGTASELTVGCTAMKVTLPSPLAQNQSATIGFDLSIAVPSGADRFGHDGAYNMIGNALPVLAVRDGSGWHLDPYTNNGESFYTVIGDFDVTLTHPSSLLTPATGTSTETTSGSTTTTHAVATKVRDFAWGAGPFAKISTTSGKGVRVNVYSVSGISSSSANSMLTLAADAVDVHAGRFGDYPYGELDVVLDNNFWFGGMEYPGFVMDLVSNVALPHEIAHQWWYGIVGDDEYNTPWLDEGFTDYATDLYRGVTGSGCGITWQSSAEKLTNSMAYWDAHSSRYSTVVYNYGKCTLHDLRRLIGDTAMTTLLKSYAQAHWYGVSTVAEFKAAAQAAAGSTDLTSFWASHRVEG
;
A
#
# COMPACT_ATOMS: atom_id res chain seq x y z
N MET A 1 17.82 -12.78 -66.16
CA MET A 1 17.38 -13.90 -67.02
C MET A 1 17.49 -15.18 -66.21
N ALA A 2 16.35 -15.76 -65.82
CA ALA A 2 16.26 -17.15 -65.34
C ALA A 2 16.49 -18.11 -66.52
N PRO A 3 16.76 -19.42 -66.32
CA PRO A 3 15.69 -20.37 -65.94
C PRO A 3 16.17 -21.57 -65.04
N THR A 4 15.36 -22.01 -64.04
CA THR A 4 14.43 -23.18 -63.98
C THR A 4 15.00 -24.51 -63.45
N ASP A 5 14.46 -24.92 -62.30
CA ASP A 5 13.89 -26.22 -61.87
C ASP A 5 14.38 -27.58 -62.38
N GLY A 6 14.45 -28.54 -61.44
CA GLY A 6 14.38 -29.97 -61.72
C GLY A 6 14.54 -30.86 -60.48
N ALA A 7 13.42 -31.31 -59.90
CA ALA A 7 13.37 -32.17 -58.72
C ALA A 7 13.27 -33.68 -59.05
N MET A 8 13.81 -34.48 -58.11
CA MET A 8 13.30 -35.76 -57.59
C MET A 8 13.60 -37.14 -58.24
N LYS A 9 14.00 -38.04 -57.31
CA LYS A 9 13.72 -39.50 -57.13
C LYS A 9 14.76 -40.53 -57.59
N GLY A 10 15.18 -41.35 -56.62
CA GLY A 10 15.77 -42.68 -56.85
C GLY A 10 16.50 -43.31 -55.65
N LYS A 11 15.79 -44.03 -54.77
CA LYS A 11 16.31 -45.15 -53.94
C LYS A 11 15.80 -46.44 -54.60
N PRO A 12 16.45 -47.63 -54.52
CA PRO A 12 16.57 -48.37 -53.24
C PRO A 12 17.71 -49.44 -53.12
N MET A 13 17.78 -50.10 -51.93
CA MET A 13 18.36 -51.44 -51.59
C MET A 13 19.89 -51.68 -51.67
N SER A 14 20.55 -52.56 -50.91
CA SER A 14 20.36 -53.20 -49.58
C SER A 14 21.67 -53.94 -49.21
N ARG A 15 21.95 -54.10 -47.90
CA ARG A 15 22.74 -55.15 -47.20
C ARG A 15 24.23 -55.36 -47.54
N ARG A 16 25.10 -55.25 -46.51
CA ARG A 16 25.62 -56.41 -45.75
C ARG A 16 26.41 -55.99 -44.50
N VAL A 17 26.43 -56.94 -43.58
CA VAL A 17 26.84 -56.92 -42.17
C VAL A 17 28.34 -57.14 -42.02
N PHE A 18 28.97 -56.52 -41.02
CA PHE A 18 30.15 -57.08 -40.35
C PHE A 18 30.05 -56.84 -38.84
N CYS A 19 30.17 -57.94 -38.08
CA CYS A 19 30.28 -58.00 -36.62
C CYS A 19 31.63 -57.44 -36.15
N ALA A 20 31.61 -56.62 -35.11
CA ALA A 20 32.68 -56.57 -34.13
C ALA A 20 32.06 -56.27 -32.75
N ALA A 21 32.23 -57.20 -31.82
CA ALA A 21 31.86 -57.05 -30.43
C ALA A 21 32.92 -56.20 -29.71
N LEU A 22 32.49 -55.20 -28.95
CA LEU A 22 33.26 -54.68 -27.83
C LEU A 22 32.32 -54.34 -26.67
N THR A 23 32.74 -54.79 -25.50
CA THR A 23 32.02 -54.93 -24.24
C THR A 23 31.81 -53.63 -23.45
N LEU A 24 30.62 -53.54 -22.84
CA LEU A 24 30.22 -52.86 -21.59
C LEU A 24 30.90 -51.54 -21.16
N ALA A 25 30.11 -50.47 -21.14
CA ALA A 25 30.08 -49.52 -20.02
C ALA A 25 28.62 -49.07 -19.82
N ALA A 26 28.03 -49.47 -18.69
CA ALA A 26 26.67 -49.12 -18.31
C ALA A 26 26.60 -47.66 -17.84
N GLY A 27 25.83 -46.83 -18.55
CA GLY A 27 25.36 -45.53 -18.06
C GLY A 27 23.84 -45.53 -18.10
N LEU A 28 23.19 -45.50 -16.94
CA LEU A 28 21.74 -45.31 -16.83
C LEU A 28 21.38 -43.92 -17.37
N LEU A 29 20.88 -43.87 -18.60
CA LEU A 29 20.03 -42.76 -19.06
C LEU A 29 18.59 -43.09 -18.65
N GLY A 30 18.20 -42.63 -17.46
CA GLY A 30 16.80 -42.55 -17.10
C GLY A 30 16.10 -41.56 -18.02
N VAL A 31 15.28 -42.07 -18.94
CA VAL A 31 14.32 -41.24 -19.68
C VAL A 31 13.27 -40.81 -18.66
N VAL A 32 13.40 -39.59 -18.13
CA VAL A 32 12.32 -38.94 -17.40
C VAL A 32 11.22 -38.68 -18.42
N ALA A 33 10.14 -39.44 -18.35
CA ALA A 33 8.90 -39.09 -19.02
C ALA A 33 8.43 -37.77 -18.38
N VAL A 34 8.62 -36.67 -19.09
CA VAL A 34 8.03 -35.38 -18.72
C VAL A 34 6.52 -35.57 -18.86
N ALA A 35 5.81 -35.60 -17.73
CA ALA A 35 4.36 -35.52 -17.73
C ALA A 35 3.96 -34.25 -18.51
N PRO A 36 2.93 -34.30 -19.37
CA PRO A 36 2.47 -33.09 -20.05
C PRO A 36 2.14 -32.04 -18.99
N SER A 37 2.73 -30.85 -19.13
CA SER A 37 2.38 -29.69 -18.31
C SER A 37 0.87 -29.50 -18.36
N ALA A 38 0.21 -29.44 -17.20
CA ALA A 38 -1.20 -29.09 -17.13
C ALA A 38 -1.42 -27.82 -17.96
N GLN A 39 -2.34 -27.88 -18.91
CA GLN A 39 -2.67 -26.73 -19.75
C GLN A 39 -3.15 -25.61 -18.84
N ALA A 40 -2.55 -24.41 -18.97
CA ALA A 40 -3.00 -23.24 -18.22
C ALA A 40 -4.48 -22.96 -18.54
N ALA A 41 -5.27 -22.66 -17.52
CA ALA A 41 -6.70 -22.35 -17.67
C ALA A 41 -6.88 -21.17 -18.64
N ALA A 42 -7.82 -21.31 -19.57
CA ALA A 42 -8.22 -20.29 -20.52
C ALA A 42 -9.33 -19.40 -19.93
N CYS A 43 -9.64 -18.30 -20.62
CA CYS A 43 -10.79 -17.48 -20.24
C CYS A 43 -12.10 -18.21 -20.47
N GLY A 44 -13.00 -18.08 -19.50
CA GLY A 44 -14.23 -18.86 -19.41
C GLY A 44 -14.06 -20.18 -18.64
N ASP A 45 -12.84 -20.65 -18.39
CA ASP A 45 -12.64 -21.86 -17.58
C ASP A 45 -13.02 -21.59 -16.13
N GLN A 46 -13.78 -22.51 -15.54
CA GLN A 46 -14.01 -22.50 -14.10
C GLN A 46 -12.78 -23.07 -13.40
N VAL A 47 -12.13 -22.25 -12.57
CA VAL A 47 -10.92 -22.64 -11.82
C VAL A 47 -11.21 -22.99 -10.37
N ILE A 48 -12.40 -22.67 -9.86
CA ILE A 48 -12.86 -23.15 -8.56
C ILE A 48 -13.32 -24.58 -8.73
N GLY A 49 -12.56 -25.52 -8.18
CA GLY A 49 -12.96 -26.91 -8.19
C GLY A 49 -14.07 -27.15 -7.17
N ASN A 50 -15.08 -27.92 -7.58
CA ASN A 50 -16.20 -28.32 -6.72
C ASN A 50 -16.87 -27.12 -6.01
N GLY A 51 -17.13 -26.04 -6.75
CA GLY A 51 -17.69 -24.80 -6.20
C GLY A 51 -19.11 -24.94 -5.62
N GLY A 52 -19.89 -25.89 -6.12
CA GLY A 52 -21.21 -26.27 -5.56
C GLY A 52 -21.16 -27.52 -4.68
N PHE A 53 -19.98 -27.99 -4.27
CA PHE A 53 -19.80 -29.07 -3.28
C PHE A 53 -20.38 -30.46 -3.63
N GLU A 54 -20.82 -30.69 -4.86
CA GLU A 54 -21.47 -31.94 -5.28
C GLU A 54 -20.54 -33.15 -5.48
N THR A 55 -19.23 -32.94 -5.62
CA THR A 55 -18.28 -34.03 -5.98
C THR A 55 -17.43 -34.51 -4.81
N GLY A 56 -17.97 -34.47 -3.59
CA GLY A 56 -17.27 -34.83 -2.36
C GLY A 56 -16.53 -33.62 -1.77
N SER A 57 -15.40 -33.85 -1.09
CA SER A 57 -14.67 -32.76 -0.45
C SER A 57 -13.57 -32.15 -1.32
N ALA A 58 -12.87 -32.94 -2.14
CA ALA A 58 -11.81 -32.41 -3.00
C ALA A 58 -12.35 -31.41 -4.05
N PRO A 59 -11.58 -30.36 -4.40
CA PRO A 59 -10.24 -30.00 -3.93
C PRO A 59 -10.23 -29.20 -2.62
N TRP A 60 -11.37 -29.01 -1.96
CA TRP A 60 -11.41 -28.34 -0.66
C TRP A 60 -10.69 -29.17 0.41
N THR A 61 -9.95 -28.48 1.25
CA THR A 61 -9.17 -29.02 2.37
C THR A 61 -9.54 -28.30 3.67
N GLY A 62 -9.13 -28.85 4.83
CA GLY A 62 -9.49 -28.34 6.15
C GLY A 62 -10.66 -29.10 6.76
N SER A 63 -11.64 -28.39 7.31
CA SER A 63 -12.90 -28.90 7.90
C SER A 63 -13.85 -29.47 6.85
N THR A 64 -13.40 -30.44 6.06
CA THR A 64 -14.19 -31.03 4.97
C THR A 64 -15.48 -31.73 5.40
N ALA A 65 -15.64 -32.04 6.69
CA ALA A 65 -16.91 -32.50 7.27
C ALA A 65 -18.00 -31.42 7.29
N ALA A 66 -17.64 -30.14 7.11
CA ALA A 66 -18.57 -29.02 6.92
C ALA A 66 -19.27 -29.05 5.55
N ILE A 67 -18.78 -29.86 4.59
CA ILE A 67 -19.47 -30.12 3.34
C ILE A 67 -20.52 -31.21 3.59
N ILE A 68 -21.79 -30.81 3.54
CA ILE A 68 -22.92 -31.64 3.96
C ILE A 68 -24.04 -31.62 2.93
N ALA A 69 -24.91 -32.63 2.98
CA ALA A 69 -26.16 -32.62 2.23
C ALA A 69 -27.11 -31.54 2.77
N GLY A 70 -27.73 -30.78 1.86
CA GLY A 70 -28.81 -29.86 2.16
C GLY A 70 -30.01 -30.58 2.77
N THR A 71 -30.77 -29.87 3.58
CA THR A 71 -31.97 -30.39 4.26
C THR A 71 -33.20 -29.59 3.86
N THR A 72 -34.41 -30.02 4.22
CA THR A 72 -35.62 -29.23 3.97
C THR A 72 -35.62 -27.89 4.73
N ALA A 73 -34.97 -27.83 5.90
CA ALA A 73 -34.85 -26.60 6.68
C ALA A 73 -33.73 -25.68 6.17
N GLN A 74 -32.66 -26.28 5.64
CA GLN A 74 -31.51 -25.61 5.07
C GLN A 74 -31.17 -26.22 3.71
N PRO A 75 -31.95 -25.93 2.65
CA PRO A 75 -31.69 -26.49 1.34
C PRO A 75 -30.37 -25.95 0.79
N ALA A 76 -29.68 -26.74 -0.02
CA ALA A 76 -28.60 -26.21 -0.86
C ALA A 76 -29.19 -25.19 -1.84
N HIS A 77 -28.40 -24.17 -2.21
CA HIS A 77 -28.82 -23.20 -3.20
C HIS A 77 -28.88 -23.86 -4.58
N GLY A 78 -27.83 -24.60 -4.92
CA GLY A 78 -27.74 -25.47 -6.10
C GLY A 78 -27.57 -26.93 -5.68
N GLY A 79 -27.99 -27.86 -6.53
CA GLY A 79 -27.71 -29.29 -6.31
C GLY A 79 -28.30 -29.88 -5.02
N THR A 80 -27.49 -30.63 -4.28
CA THR A 80 -27.88 -31.40 -3.08
C THR A 80 -26.94 -31.22 -1.89
N GLN A 81 -25.76 -30.62 -2.07
CA GLN A 81 -24.75 -30.40 -1.03
C GLN A 81 -24.38 -28.93 -0.94
N LEU A 82 -23.84 -28.55 0.21
CA LEU A 82 -23.43 -27.18 0.52
C LEU A 82 -22.29 -27.20 1.54
N ALA A 83 -21.62 -26.06 1.75
CA ALA A 83 -20.73 -25.88 2.89
C ALA A 83 -21.48 -25.19 4.04
N ARG A 84 -21.55 -25.84 5.21
CA ARG A 84 -22.04 -25.24 6.44
C ARG A 84 -20.92 -25.20 7.46
N LEU A 85 -20.32 -24.04 7.61
CA LEU A 85 -19.30 -23.77 8.63
C LEU A 85 -20.01 -23.45 9.96
N ASP A 86 -19.46 -23.98 11.05
CA ASP A 86 -19.92 -23.80 12.43
C ASP A 86 -21.33 -24.37 12.70
N GLY A 87 -22.15 -23.69 13.50
CA GLY A 87 -23.51 -24.09 13.86
C GLY A 87 -23.59 -25.09 15.02
N THR A 88 -22.54 -25.18 15.84
CA THR A 88 -22.44 -26.13 16.96
C THR A 88 -22.99 -25.57 18.27
N GLY A 89 -23.00 -24.24 18.43
CA GLY A 89 -23.33 -23.56 19.69
C GLY A 89 -22.29 -23.83 20.80
N SER A 90 -21.02 -23.89 20.39
CA SER A 90 -19.86 -24.05 21.26
C SER A 90 -18.62 -23.53 20.54
N THR A 91 -17.55 -23.22 21.27
CA THR A 91 -16.35 -22.63 20.64
C THR A 91 -15.81 -23.55 19.57
N HIS A 92 -15.90 -23.09 18.34
CA HIS A 92 -15.59 -23.90 17.16
C HIS A 92 -14.97 -23.02 16.07
N THR A 93 -14.23 -23.64 15.17
CA THR A 93 -13.67 -22.95 14.01
C THR A 93 -13.64 -23.95 12.88
N ASP A 94 -14.42 -23.70 11.83
CA ASP A 94 -14.28 -24.41 10.58
C ASP A 94 -13.46 -23.63 9.57
N THR A 95 -12.66 -24.34 8.78
CA THR A 95 -11.93 -23.73 7.66
C THR A 95 -11.98 -24.60 6.42
N LEU A 96 -12.37 -24.03 5.29
CA LEU A 96 -12.31 -24.68 3.98
C LEU A 96 -11.40 -23.88 3.05
N SER A 97 -10.43 -24.55 2.44
CA SER A 97 -9.48 -23.90 1.53
C SER A 97 -9.21 -24.71 0.26
N GLN A 98 -9.01 -24.03 -0.87
CA GLN A 98 -8.48 -24.61 -2.10
C GLN A 98 -7.53 -23.65 -2.82
N SER A 99 -6.59 -24.20 -3.59
CA SER A 99 -5.71 -23.41 -4.45
C SER A 99 -6.36 -23.20 -5.82
N ILE A 100 -6.39 -21.96 -6.29
CA ILE A 100 -6.94 -21.56 -7.59
C ILE A 100 -5.89 -20.77 -8.38
N THR A 101 -5.70 -21.11 -9.65
CA THR A 101 -4.84 -20.32 -10.56
C THR A 101 -5.74 -19.52 -11.48
N LEU A 102 -5.71 -18.19 -11.38
CA LEU A 102 -6.55 -17.34 -12.22
C LEU A 102 -5.93 -17.22 -13.63
N PRO A 103 -6.72 -17.36 -14.70
CA PRO A 103 -6.20 -17.32 -16.08
C PRO A 103 -5.49 -15.99 -16.40
N ALA A 104 -4.22 -16.03 -16.82
CA ALA A 104 -3.45 -14.82 -17.10
C ALA A 104 -3.95 -14.02 -18.31
N ALA A 105 -4.62 -14.68 -19.27
CA ALA A 105 -5.00 -14.10 -20.55
C ALA A 105 -6.35 -13.34 -20.52
N CYS A 106 -7.01 -13.26 -19.37
CA CYS A 106 -8.33 -12.63 -19.27
C CYS A 106 -8.23 -11.17 -18.90
N SER A 107 -9.31 -10.45 -19.16
CA SER A 107 -9.40 -9.02 -18.96
C SER A 107 -10.13 -8.62 -17.68
N SER A 108 -10.87 -9.57 -17.10
CA SER A 108 -11.56 -9.43 -15.81
C SER A 108 -11.76 -10.79 -15.17
N ALA A 109 -11.85 -10.81 -13.84
CA ALA A 109 -12.25 -11.96 -13.05
C ALA A 109 -13.18 -11.52 -11.91
N THR A 110 -14.33 -12.18 -11.79
CA THR A 110 -15.30 -11.92 -10.73
C THR A 110 -15.58 -13.21 -9.97
N LEU A 111 -15.33 -13.20 -8.67
CA LEU A 111 -15.68 -14.29 -7.77
C LEU A 111 -17.09 -14.05 -7.24
N THR A 112 -17.98 -15.02 -7.46
CA THR A 112 -19.32 -15.01 -6.85
C THR A 112 -19.58 -16.28 -6.07
N PHE A 113 -20.42 -16.18 -5.04
CA PHE A 113 -20.97 -17.34 -4.31
C PHE A 113 -22.29 -16.95 -3.64
N TRP A 114 -23.07 -17.92 -3.22
CA TRP A 114 -24.31 -17.69 -2.48
C TRP A 114 -24.10 -17.93 -0.99
N SER A 115 -24.60 -17.01 -0.16
CA SER A 115 -24.52 -17.13 1.30
C SER A 115 -25.88 -17.00 1.98
N HIS A 116 -26.16 -17.88 2.93
CA HIS A 116 -27.29 -17.80 3.86
C HIS A 116 -26.75 -17.96 5.29
N ILE A 117 -27.09 -17.01 6.17
CA ILE A 117 -26.60 -16.95 7.54
C ILE A 117 -27.81 -17.08 8.47
N ASP A 118 -27.79 -18.14 9.27
CA ASP A 118 -28.84 -18.43 10.26
C ASP A 118 -28.24 -18.41 11.65
N THR A 119 -28.77 -17.58 12.54
CA THR A 119 -28.28 -17.50 13.92
C THR A 119 -29.39 -17.66 14.95
N LYS A 120 -29.04 -18.32 16.07
CA LYS A 120 -29.83 -18.32 17.30
C LYS A 120 -29.53 -17.10 18.16
N GLU A 121 -28.47 -16.35 17.85
CA GLU A 121 -28.13 -15.11 18.54
C GLU A 121 -29.27 -14.10 18.42
N THR A 122 -29.56 -13.44 19.55
CA THR A 122 -30.65 -12.44 19.64
C THR A 122 -30.12 -11.01 19.69
N THR A 123 -28.81 -10.84 19.80
CA THR A 123 -28.16 -9.54 19.76
C THR A 123 -28.37 -8.86 18.40
N THR A 124 -28.40 -7.53 18.43
CA THR A 124 -28.44 -6.69 17.23
C THR A 124 -27.16 -5.89 17.03
N SER A 125 -26.21 -6.00 17.95
CA SER A 125 -25.00 -5.16 17.99
C SER A 125 -23.70 -5.95 18.14
N THR A 126 -23.74 -7.19 18.64
CA THR A 126 -22.52 -7.96 18.94
C THR A 126 -22.27 -9.02 17.88
N LYS A 127 -21.04 -9.04 17.35
CA LYS A 127 -20.56 -10.04 16.39
C LYS A 127 -19.89 -11.18 17.16
N TYR A 128 -20.67 -12.11 17.69
CA TYR A 128 -20.16 -13.26 18.45
C TYR A 128 -19.48 -14.26 17.53
N ASP A 129 -20.16 -14.60 16.44
CA ASP A 129 -19.69 -15.57 15.46
C ASP A 129 -19.35 -14.85 14.16
N THR A 130 -18.29 -15.27 13.48
CA THR A 130 -17.79 -14.57 12.29
C THR A 130 -17.44 -15.53 11.16
N LEU A 131 -17.58 -15.06 9.93
CA LEU A 131 -17.10 -15.71 8.71
C LEU A 131 -16.16 -14.76 7.98
N ALA A 132 -14.94 -15.21 7.67
CA ALA A 132 -14.02 -14.54 6.76
C ALA A 132 -13.93 -15.27 5.42
N VAL A 133 -14.00 -14.53 4.31
CA VAL A 133 -13.75 -15.02 2.95
C VAL A 133 -12.50 -14.34 2.42
N GLN A 134 -11.47 -15.12 2.10
CA GLN A 134 -10.14 -14.60 1.79
C GLN A 134 -9.59 -15.20 0.49
N ILE A 135 -8.79 -14.42 -0.23
CA ILE A 135 -7.98 -14.88 -1.36
C ILE A 135 -6.51 -14.50 -1.13
N GLY A 136 -5.65 -15.49 -0.94
CA GLY A 136 -4.32 -15.24 -0.37
C GLY A 136 -4.43 -14.70 1.05
N SER A 137 -3.81 -13.56 1.32
CA SER A 137 -3.93 -12.80 2.57
C SER A 137 -5.11 -11.82 2.58
N ASP A 138 -5.71 -11.55 1.42
CA ASP A 138 -6.69 -10.48 1.28
C ASP A 138 -8.07 -10.94 1.72
N THR A 139 -8.70 -10.18 2.61
CA THR A 139 -10.07 -10.45 3.05
C THR A 139 -11.04 -9.78 2.10
N LEU A 140 -11.74 -10.59 1.30
CA LEU A 140 -12.78 -10.12 0.37
C LEU A 140 -14.03 -9.67 1.12
N ALA A 141 -14.40 -10.40 2.19
CA ALA A 141 -15.51 -10.02 3.06
C ALA A 141 -15.39 -10.64 4.45
N SER A 142 -16.02 -9.98 5.42
CA SER A 142 -16.28 -10.50 6.76
C SER A 142 -17.77 -10.39 7.09
N TYR A 143 -18.37 -11.48 7.54
CA TYR A 143 -19.76 -11.56 7.98
C TYR A 143 -19.83 -12.03 9.44
N SER A 144 -20.99 -11.90 10.07
CA SER A 144 -21.25 -12.39 11.42
C SER A 144 -22.69 -12.86 11.61
N ASN A 145 -23.02 -13.30 12.82
CA ASN A 145 -24.39 -13.52 13.28
C ASN A 145 -25.33 -12.32 13.06
N LEU A 146 -24.80 -11.09 12.92
CA LEU A 146 -25.60 -9.89 12.63
C LEU A 146 -26.04 -9.80 11.17
N ASP A 147 -25.38 -10.53 10.26
CA ASP A 147 -25.68 -10.56 8.83
C ASP A 147 -26.74 -11.61 8.47
N LYS A 148 -27.51 -12.08 9.46
CA LYS A 148 -28.57 -13.07 9.27
C LYS A 148 -29.58 -12.63 8.21
N ASN A 149 -30.01 -13.55 7.38
CA ASN A 149 -30.95 -13.30 6.29
C ASN A 149 -32.01 -14.40 6.20
N THR A 150 -33.04 -14.18 5.37
CA THR A 150 -34.17 -15.12 5.22
C THR A 150 -33.98 -16.12 4.09
N GLY A 151 -32.85 -16.05 3.39
CA GLY A 151 -32.47 -16.93 2.30
C GLY A 151 -31.12 -16.55 1.71
N TYR A 152 -30.72 -17.24 0.65
CA TYR A 152 -29.45 -17.01 0.00
C TYR A 152 -29.35 -15.62 -0.64
N VAL A 153 -28.19 -14.98 -0.44
CA VAL A 153 -27.79 -13.74 -1.09
C VAL A 153 -26.52 -13.99 -1.86
N GLN A 154 -26.50 -13.62 -3.15
CA GLN A 154 -25.30 -13.71 -3.97
C GLN A 154 -24.30 -12.64 -3.54
N ARG A 155 -23.05 -13.04 -3.32
CA ARG A 155 -21.91 -12.18 -3.06
C ARG A 155 -21.06 -12.11 -4.31
N SER A 156 -20.47 -10.96 -4.59
CA SER A 156 -19.72 -10.70 -5.84
C SER A 156 -18.52 -9.81 -5.55
N PHE A 157 -17.34 -10.25 -5.98
CA PHE A 157 -16.06 -9.56 -5.75
C PHE A 157 -15.27 -9.49 -7.04
N ASP A 158 -14.76 -8.30 -7.37
CA ASP A 158 -13.77 -8.16 -8.42
C ASP A 158 -12.42 -8.68 -7.90
N VAL A 159 -11.89 -9.69 -8.58
CA VAL A 159 -10.64 -10.36 -8.27
C VAL A 159 -9.67 -10.28 -9.46
N SER A 160 -9.90 -9.34 -10.37
CA SER A 160 -9.10 -9.14 -11.60
C SER A 160 -7.63 -8.88 -11.29
N ARG A 161 -7.31 -8.27 -10.14
CA ARG A 161 -5.92 -8.01 -9.73
C ARG A 161 -5.08 -9.28 -9.53
N TYR A 162 -5.69 -10.46 -9.37
CA TYR A 162 -4.99 -11.73 -9.23
C TYR A 162 -4.89 -12.54 -10.54
N LEU A 163 -5.31 -11.99 -11.67
CA LEU A 163 -5.15 -12.66 -12.98
C LEU A 163 -3.70 -13.07 -13.20
N GLY A 164 -3.48 -14.34 -13.56
CA GLY A 164 -2.16 -14.94 -13.75
C GLY A 164 -1.46 -15.40 -12.48
N GLN A 165 -2.07 -15.23 -11.30
CA GLN A 165 -1.53 -15.67 -10.02
C GLN A 165 -2.20 -16.95 -9.53
N THR A 166 -1.45 -17.73 -8.75
CA THR A 166 -2.00 -18.86 -7.98
C THR A 166 -2.29 -18.39 -6.57
N MET A 167 -3.57 -18.35 -6.22
CA MET A 167 -4.08 -17.87 -4.94
C MET A 167 -4.69 -19.02 -4.13
N THR A 168 -4.76 -18.87 -2.82
CA THR A 168 -5.54 -19.77 -1.96
C THR A 168 -6.84 -19.09 -1.60
N LEU A 169 -7.98 -19.65 -2.00
CA LEU A 169 -9.30 -19.23 -1.54
C LEU A 169 -9.56 -19.91 -0.19
N THR A 170 -9.80 -19.14 0.87
CA THR A 170 -10.01 -19.62 2.24
C THR A 170 -11.32 -19.07 2.81
N LEU A 171 -12.10 -19.97 3.40
CA LEU A 171 -13.32 -19.68 4.14
C LEU A 171 -13.06 -20.07 5.60
N THR A 172 -13.22 -19.14 6.53
CA THR A 172 -13.00 -19.40 7.96
C THR A 172 -14.21 -18.94 8.77
N GLY A 173 -14.96 -19.91 9.31
CA GLY A 173 -15.99 -19.69 10.31
C GLY A 173 -15.39 -19.75 11.72
N ARG A 174 -15.85 -18.89 12.62
CA ARG A 174 -15.52 -18.93 14.04
C ARG A 174 -16.79 -18.74 14.84
N GLU A 175 -17.06 -19.69 15.72
CA GLU A 175 -18.17 -19.67 16.66
C GLU A 175 -17.64 -19.48 18.08
N ASP A 176 -18.33 -18.66 18.87
CA ASP A 176 -18.01 -18.49 20.27
C ASP A 176 -18.58 -19.63 21.15
N SER A 177 -18.46 -19.52 22.47
CA SER A 177 -18.93 -20.57 23.39
C SER A 177 -20.46 -20.64 23.60
N SER A 178 -21.25 -19.88 22.84
CA SER A 178 -22.67 -19.61 23.12
C SER A 178 -23.62 -20.05 21.99
N LEU A 179 -24.57 -19.19 21.55
CA LEU A 179 -25.66 -19.60 20.68
C LEU A 179 -25.17 -19.80 19.25
N ALA A 180 -25.73 -20.81 18.58
CA ALA A 180 -25.19 -21.22 17.30
C ALA A 180 -25.45 -20.23 16.14
N THR A 181 -24.46 -20.08 15.26
CA THR A 181 -24.59 -19.43 13.95
C THR A 181 -24.11 -20.37 12.85
N ASN A 182 -24.93 -20.57 11.82
CA ASN A 182 -24.60 -21.35 10.64
C ASN A 182 -24.21 -20.40 9.52
N PHE A 183 -22.98 -20.55 9.02
CA PHE A 183 -22.54 -19.86 7.81
C PHE A 183 -22.65 -20.82 6.63
N VAL A 184 -23.73 -20.68 5.87
CA VAL A 184 -24.07 -21.57 4.76
C VAL A 184 -23.65 -20.94 3.44
N LEU A 185 -22.76 -21.62 2.72
CA LEU A 185 -22.12 -21.14 1.50
C LEU A 185 -22.30 -22.18 0.39
N ASP A 186 -22.54 -21.69 -0.82
CA ASP A 186 -22.80 -22.56 -1.96
C ASP A 186 -22.46 -21.88 -3.30
N ASP A 187 -22.35 -22.69 -4.36
CA ASP A 187 -22.23 -22.27 -5.75
C ASP A 187 -21.15 -21.21 -6.01
N PHE A 188 -19.91 -21.50 -5.60
CA PHE A 188 -18.76 -20.66 -5.92
C PHE A 188 -18.44 -20.72 -7.42
N VAL A 189 -18.37 -19.55 -8.04
CA VAL A 189 -18.09 -19.37 -9.47
C VAL A 189 -17.07 -18.26 -9.64
N LEU A 190 -15.95 -18.55 -10.31
CA LEU A 190 -15.14 -17.52 -10.95
C LEU A 190 -15.63 -17.30 -12.38
N SER A 191 -16.07 -16.09 -12.69
CA SER A 191 -16.42 -15.66 -14.05
C SER A 191 -15.29 -14.83 -14.62
N THR A 192 -14.81 -15.15 -15.83
CA THR A 192 -13.74 -14.40 -16.51
C THR A 192 -14.20 -13.88 -17.86
N GLY A 193 -13.76 -12.67 -18.22
CA GLY A 193 -14.13 -12.00 -19.47
C GLY A 193 -13.01 -12.01 -20.52
N THR A 194 -13.38 -12.17 -21.78
CA THR A 194 -12.53 -11.90 -22.96
C THR A 194 -13.01 -10.63 -23.66
N GLY A 195 -12.72 -9.47 -23.08
CA GLY A 195 -12.87 -8.18 -23.76
C GLY A 195 -11.50 -7.49 -23.84
N ALA A 196 -11.42 -6.33 -24.49
CA ALA A 196 -10.52 -5.34 -23.93
C ALA A 196 -10.92 -5.21 -22.45
N PRO A 197 -9.97 -5.18 -21.49
CA PRO A 197 -10.31 -4.84 -20.11
C PRO A 197 -11.31 -3.70 -20.17
N PRO A 198 -12.45 -3.73 -19.45
CA PRO A 198 -13.25 -2.51 -19.31
C PRO A 198 -12.22 -1.45 -18.98
N THR A 199 -12.06 -0.41 -19.82
CA THR A 199 -10.92 0.51 -19.73
C THR A 199 -10.88 0.92 -18.28
N THR A 200 -9.97 0.31 -17.52
CA THR A 200 -9.99 0.45 -16.08
C THR A 200 -9.70 1.91 -15.94
N ASP A 201 -10.65 2.60 -15.33
CA ASP A 201 -10.57 4.04 -15.26
C ASP A 201 -9.36 4.37 -14.41
N ALA A 202 -8.22 4.52 -15.08
CA ALA A 202 -6.91 4.70 -14.48
C ALA A 202 -6.79 6.09 -13.85
N THR A 203 -7.83 6.92 -13.99
CA THR A 203 -7.91 8.22 -13.36
C THR A 203 -7.94 8.03 -11.85
N ARG A 204 -6.84 8.40 -11.20
CA ARG A 204 -6.79 8.54 -9.74
C ARG A 204 -7.87 9.53 -9.30
N THR A 205 -8.72 9.12 -8.38
CA THR A 205 -9.83 9.91 -7.84
C THR A 205 -10.01 9.53 -6.36
N PRO A 206 -10.49 10.43 -5.48
CA PRO A 206 -10.77 11.86 -5.71
C PRO A 206 -9.52 12.68 -6.06
N ILE A 207 -9.70 13.77 -6.80
CA ILE A 207 -8.64 14.74 -7.14
C ILE A 207 -8.85 16.06 -6.41
N ASN A 208 -7.75 16.83 -6.29
CA ASN A 208 -7.71 18.14 -5.64
C ASN A 208 -8.35 18.15 -4.23
N PRO A 209 -7.99 17.21 -3.34
CA PRO A 209 -8.48 17.26 -1.97
C PRO A 209 -7.95 18.51 -1.26
N ALA A 210 -8.85 19.23 -0.60
CA ALA A 210 -8.54 20.38 0.23
C ALA A 210 -9.10 20.15 1.64
N TYR A 211 -8.20 20.02 2.61
CA TYR A 211 -8.47 19.71 4.00
C TYR A 211 -8.44 20.98 4.83
N THR A 212 -9.49 21.20 5.62
CA THR A 212 -9.51 22.24 6.65
C THR A 212 -9.63 21.58 8.01
N ALA A 213 -8.79 21.92 8.97
CA ALA A 213 -8.93 21.43 10.35
C ALA A 213 -8.82 22.59 11.35
N SER A 214 -9.63 22.54 12.40
CA SER A 214 -9.56 23.47 13.53
C SER A 214 -9.62 22.67 14.80
N LEU A 215 -8.48 22.53 15.46
CA LEU A 215 -8.28 21.65 16.61
C LEU A 215 -7.79 22.44 17.81
N THR A 216 -8.27 22.08 19.00
CA THR A 216 -7.81 22.61 20.28
C THR A 216 -7.19 21.49 21.10
N SER A 217 -6.00 21.73 21.66
CA SER A 217 -5.32 20.78 22.52
C SER A 217 -5.74 20.92 23.98
N ASN A 218 -5.54 19.85 24.75
CA ASN A 218 -5.46 19.94 26.21
C ASN A 218 -4.14 20.64 26.65
N ALA A 219 -3.90 20.70 27.96
CA ALA A 219 -2.73 21.36 28.53
C ALA A 219 -1.38 20.69 28.16
N ALA A 220 -1.39 19.38 27.92
CA ALA A 220 -0.19 18.59 27.62
C ALA A 220 0.13 18.53 26.12
N GLY A 221 -0.83 18.83 25.25
CA GLY A 221 -0.69 18.67 23.80
C GLY A 221 -0.87 17.25 23.29
N ASP A 222 -1.29 16.31 24.15
CA ASP A 222 -1.49 14.89 23.83
C ASP A 222 -2.93 14.55 23.42
N THR A 223 -3.86 15.49 23.56
CA THR A 223 -5.27 15.29 23.20
C THR A 223 -5.74 16.49 22.40
N TRP A 224 -6.28 16.26 21.21
CA TRP A 224 -6.78 17.28 20.30
C TRP A 224 -8.22 17.00 19.94
N THR A 225 -9.06 18.04 19.97
CA THR A 225 -10.47 17.93 19.59
C THR A 225 -10.87 19.11 18.73
N GLY A 226 -11.79 18.89 17.80
CA GLY A 226 -12.33 19.95 16.97
C GLY A 226 -13.04 19.40 15.75
N HIS A 227 -12.90 20.10 14.63
CA HIS A 227 -13.61 19.76 13.41
C HIS A 227 -12.65 19.72 12.22
N GLN A 228 -12.86 18.77 11.33
CA GLN A 228 -12.19 18.68 10.05
C GLN A 228 -13.21 18.60 8.91
N SER A 229 -12.88 19.19 7.77
CA SER A 229 -13.61 18.97 6.52
C SER A 229 -12.64 18.71 5.37
N VAL A 230 -13.09 17.96 4.38
CA VAL A 230 -12.39 17.80 3.11
C VAL A 230 -13.33 18.04 1.95
N THR A 231 -12.92 18.94 1.07
CA THR A 231 -13.55 19.14 -0.24
C THR A 231 -12.73 18.43 -1.30
N PHE A 232 -13.39 17.75 -2.22
CA PHE A 232 -12.72 16.97 -3.27
C PHE A 232 -13.55 16.93 -4.54
N THR A 233 -12.92 16.55 -5.65
CA THR A 233 -13.57 16.45 -6.97
C THR A 233 -13.45 15.04 -7.50
N ASN A 234 -14.50 14.52 -8.14
CA ASN A 234 -14.37 13.29 -8.89
C ASN A 234 -13.63 13.54 -10.20
N GLY A 235 -12.38 13.09 -10.33
CA GLY A 235 -11.62 13.21 -11.59
C GLY A 235 -12.04 12.18 -12.64
N SER A 236 -12.62 11.08 -12.19
CA SER A 236 -12.93 9.90 -12.99
C SER A 236 -14.22 10.08 -13.79
N PRO A 237 -14.29 9.62 -15.07
CA PRO A 237 -15.54 9.54 -15.83
C PRO A 237 -16.57 8.61 -15.18
N THR A 238 -16.16 7.70 -14.31
CA THR A 238 -17.04 6.85 -13.51
C THR A 238 -17.63 7.66 -12.35
N ALA A 239 -18.96 7.67 -12.21
CA ALA A 239 -19.60 8.34 -11.09
C ALA A 239 -19.14 7.74 -9.76
N LEU A 240 -18.79 8.59 -8.79
CA LEU A 240 -18.22 8.20 -7.51
C LEU A 240 -19.31 8.19 -6.42
N PRO A 241 -19.81 7.02 -5.98
CA PRO A 241 -20.89 6.95 -4.98
C PRO A 241 -20.38 7.06 -3.53
N GLU A 242 -19.08 6.93 -3.31
CA GLU A 242 -18.48 6.80 -1.99
C GLU A 242 -17.03 7.28 -2.00
N VAL A 243 -16.53 7.60 -0.83
CA VAL A 243 -15.10 7.80 -0.56
C VAL A 243 -14.69 7.04 0.69
N TYR A 244 -13.38 6.88 0.90
CA TYR A 244 -12.85 6.33 2.13
C TYR A 244 -11.97 7.37 2.82
N LEU A 245 -12.17 7.53 4.13
CA LEU A 245 -11.22 8.20 5.00
C LEU A 245 -10.19 7.17 5.47
N ARG A 246 -8.91 7.51 5.38
CA ARG A 246 -7.76 6.78 5.92
C ARG A 246 -7.42 7.36 7.29
N LEU A 247 -7.42 6.50 8.31
CA LEU A 247 -7.12 6.78 9.71
C LEU A 247 -5.96 5.87 10.15
N TRP A 248 -4.82 5.97 9.47
CA TRP A 248 -3.73 5.00 9.59
C TRP A 248 -3.29 4.73 11.03
N ASP A 249 -3.13 5.77 11.84
CA ASP A 249 -2.65 5.61 13.22
C ASP A 249 -3.69 5.07 14.20
N ASN A 250 -4.91 4.75 13.74
CA ASN A 250 -5.78 3.86 14.50
C ASN A 250 -5.19 2.46 14.70
N TYR A 251 -4.14 2.11 13.97
CA TYR A 251 -3.29 0.95 14.22
C TYR A 251 -2.79 0.86 15.67
N HIS A 252 -2.53 2.00 16.33
CA HIS A 252 -2.09 2.04 17.74
C HIS A 252 -3.23 1.75 18.75
N GLY A 253 -4.45 1.50 18.26
CA GLY A 253 -5.62 1.13 19.06
C GLY A 253 -6.22 -0.21 18.66
N SER A 254 -7.48 -0.42 19.02
CA SER A 254 -8.25 -1.60 18.59
C SER A 254 -9.72 -1.22 18.52
N CYS A 255 -10.45 -1.65 17.49
CA CYS A 255 -11.87 -1.30 17.37
C CYS A 255 -12.67 -1.84 18.58
N PRO A 256 -13.52 -1.02 19.23
CA PRO A 256 -13.90 0.36 18.89
C PRO A 256 -13.06 1.47 19.56
N THR A 257 -12.09 1.12 20.39
CA THR A 257 -11.22 2.06 21.12
C THR A 257 -10.00 2.45 20.28
N THR A 258 -10.16 3.49 19.47
CA THR A 258 -9.11 4.01 18.59
C THR A 258 -8.59 5.38 19.04
N PRO A 259 -7.31 5.70 18.80
CA PRO A 259 -6.76 7.02 19.14
C PRO A 259 -7.38 8.16 18.30
N ILE A 260 -7.79 7.90 17.07
CA ILE A 260 -8.46 8.86 16.20
C ILE A 260 -9.93 8.45 16.08
N THR A 261 -10.81 9.37 16.47
CA THR A 261 -12.27 9.16 16.44
C THR A 261 -12.93 10.23 15.57
N VAL A 262 -13.78 9.78 14.65
CA VAL A 262 -14.61 10.60 13.77
C VAL A 262 -16.06 10.48 14.23
N THR A 263 -16.71 11.61 14.51
CA THR A 263 -18.13 11.65 14.88
C THR A 263 -18.86 12.76 14.14
N ASN A 264 -20.19 12.77 14.20
CA ASN A 264 -21.04 13.80 13.60
C ASN A 264 -20.74 14.07 12.11
N LEU A 265 -20.48 13.01 11.35
CA LEU A 265 -20.16 13.13 9.92
C LEU A 265 -21.31 13.73 9.11
N THR A 266 -20.97 14.69 8.26
CA THR A 266 -21.83 15.39 7.31
C THR A 266 -21.32 15.20 5.88
N GLY A 267 -22.19 15.45 4.88
CA GLY A 267 -21.83 15.25 3.47
C GLY A 267 -21.85 13.79 3.01
N GLY A 268 -22.26 12.86 3.86
CA GLY A 268 -22.39 11.43 3.57
C GLY A 268 -22.87 10.64 4.78
N THR A 269 -22.79 9.31 4.69
CA THR A 269 -23.08 8.39 5.80
C THR A 269 -21.87 7.50 6.03
N ALA A 270 -21.32 7.55 7.25
CA ALA A 270 -20.19 6.73 7.67
C ALA A 270 -20.61 5.26 7.86
N SER A 271 -19.75 4.34 7.44
CA SER A 271 -19.83 2.93 7.81
C SER A 271 -18.86 2.65 8.97
N GLU A 272 -18.96 1.45 9.53
CA GLU A 272 -17.98 0.93 10.49
C GLU A 272 -16.55 0.99 9.93
N LEU A 273 -15.59 1.11 10.84
CA LEU A 273 -14.17 1.05 10.48
C LEU A 273 -13.81 -0.35 9.96
N THR A 274 -12.94 -0.37 8.95
CA THR A 274 -12.43 -1.55 8.26
C THR A 274 -10.90 -1.52 8.21
N VAL A 275 -10.27 -2.59 7.70
CA VAL A 275 -8.81 -2.70 7.55
C VAL A 275 -8.07 -2.38 8.86
N GLY A 276 -8.33 -3.18 9.90
CA GLY A 276 -7.68 -2.96 11.21
C GLY A 276 -7.96 -1.58 11.79
N CYS A 277 -9.17 -1.04 11.58
CA CYS A 277 -9.62 0.26 12.06
C CYS A 277 -9.08 1.49 11.33
N THR A 278 -8.37 1.29 10.21
CA THR A 278 -7.67 2.37 9.47
C THR A 278 -8.44 2.90 8.27
N ALA A 279 -9.59 2.34 7.93
CA ALA A 279 -10.39 2.78 6.78
C ALA A 279 -11.87 2.95 7.15
N MET A 280 -12.42 4.14 6.91
CA MET A 280 -13.85 4.44 7.08
C MET A 280 -14.49 4.73 5.73
N LYS A 281 -15.43 3.89 5.29
CA LYS A 281 -16.24 4.17 4.11
C LYS A 281 -17.25 5.28 4.41
N VAL A 282 -17.38 6.23 3.51
CA VAL A 282 -18.38 7.29 3.53
C VAL A 282 -19.21 7.20 2.25
N THR A 283 -20.47 6.80 2.37
CA THR A 283 -21.42 6.77 1.25
C THR A 283 -21.93 8.18 0.99
N LEU A 284 -21.80 8.68 -0.24
CA LEU A 284 -22.26 10.02 -0.60
C LEU A 284 -23.79 10.04 -0.79
N PRO A 285 -24.47 11.17 -0.55
CA PRO A 285 -25.92 11.28 -0.73
C PRO A 285 -26.38 11.01 -2.17
N SER A 286 -25.50 11.27 -3.14
CA SER A 286 -25.69 10.97 -4.55
C SER A 286 -24.33 10.71 -5.21
N PRO A 287 -24.24 9.80 -6.20
CA PRO A 287 -23.00 9.59 -6.94
C PRO A 287 -22.51 10.88 -7.62
N LEU A 288 -21.25 11.20 -7.40
CA LEU A 288 -20.59 12.41 -7.90
C LEU A 288 -20.15 12.16 -9.35
N ALA A 289 -20.71 12.89 -10.32
CA ALA A 289 -20.28 12.78 -11.72
C ALA A 289 -18.87 13.38 -11.91
N GLN A 290 -18.24 13.11 -13.06
CA GLN A 290 -16.93 13.66 -13.37
C GLN A 290 -16.92 15.19 -13.25
N ASN A 291 -15.87 15.73 -12.64
CA ASN A 291 -15.64 17.15 -12.35
C ASN A 291 -16.66 17.79 -11.38
N GLN A 292 -17.57 17.01 -10.79
CA GLN A 292 -18.35 17.50 -9.66
C GLN A 292 -17.55 17.37 -8.37
N SER A 293 -17.83 18.27 -7.43
CA SER A 293 -17.17 18.31 -6.13
C SER A 293 -18.17 18.04 -5.01
N ALA A 294 -17.66 17.48 -3.92
CA ALA A 294 -18.39 17.29 -2.68
C ALA A 294 -17.51 17.68 -1.49
N THR A 295 -18.16 17.95 -0.36
CA THR A 295 -17.49 18.20 0.92
C THR A 295 -18.04 17.24 1.95
N ILE A 296 -17.14 16.58 2.69
CA ILE A 296 -17.48 15.84 3.91
C ILE A 296 -16.86 16.56 5.10
N GLY A 297 -17.57 16.63 6.21
CA GLY A 297 -17.11 17.28 7.44
C GLY A 297 -17.46 16.44 8.66
N PHE A 298 -16.66 16.50 9.70
CA PHE A 298 -16.83 15.69 10.90
C PHE A 298 -16.12 16.31 12.11
N ASP A 299 -16.63 15.97 13.30
CA ASP A 299 -15.94 16.23 14.54
C ASP A 299 -14.82 15.19 14.72
N LEU A 300 -13.64 15.68 15.09
CA LEU A 300 -12.42 14.91 15.21
C LEU A 300 -11.91 14.95 16.65
N SER A 301 -11.58 13.79 17.19
CA SER A 301 -10.84 13.63 18.45
C SER A 301 -9.60 12.78 18.20
N ILE A 302 -8.46 13.24 18.70
CA ILE A 302 -7.15 12.58 18.58
C ILE A 302 -6.57 12.47 19.99
N ALA A 303 -6.27 11.24 20.40
CA ALA A 303 -5.52 10.94 21.61
C ALA A 303 -4.17 10.35 21.22
N VAL A 304 -3.10 11.10 21.48
CA VAL A 304 -1.73 10.70 21.17
C VAL A 304 -1.29 9.64 22.18
N PRO A 305 -0.91 8.43 21.73
CA PRO A 305 -0.53 7.34 22.63
C PRO A 305 0.86 7.58 23.24
N SER A 306 1.14 6.95 24.38
CA SER A 306 2.48 6.96 24.95
C SER A 306 3.45 6.14 24.09
N GLY A 307 4.62 6.69 23.81
CA GLY A 307 5.69 6.04 23.04
C GLY A 307 6.41 7.03 22.14
N ALA A 308 7.73 6.88 22.03
CA ALA A 308 8.56 7.67 21.11
C ALA A 308 8.39 7.18 19.67
N ASP A 309 7.19 7.41 19.11
CA ASP A 309 6.76 6.98 17.78
C ASP A 309 6.42 8.19 16.89
N ARG A 310 6.24 7.97 15.58
CA ARG A 310 5.78 9.00 14.62
C ARG A 310 4.38 9.52 14.94
N PHE A 311 3.56 8.69 15.61
CA PHE A 311 2.32 9.08 16.27
C PHE A 311 2.36 8.62 17.73
N GLY A 312 2.93 9.47 18.60
CA GLY A 312 3.10 9.15 20.01
C GLY A 312 3.74 10.28 20.80
N HIS A 313 3.79 10.14 22.13
CA HIS A 313 4.47 11.09 23.00
C HIS A 313 5.60 10.46 23.82
N ASP A 314 6.76 11.10 23.81
CA ASP A 314 7.88 10.85 24.71
C ASP A 314 7.89 11.91 25.82
N GLY A 315 7.41 11.53 27.00
CA GLY A 315 7.20 12.47 28.10
C GLY A 315 6.26 13.60 27.69
N ALA A 316 6.79 14.82 27.59
CA ALA A 316 6.05 16.04 27.26
C ALA A 316 6.14 16.45 25.77
N TYR A 317 6.80 15.64 24.93
CA TYR A 317 6.98 15.90 23.50
C TYR A 317 6.06 14.99 22.70
N ASN A 318 5.06 15.58 22.06
CA ASN A 318 4.10 14.86 21.22
C ASN A 318 4.52 14.96 19.76
N MET A 319 4.58 13.83 19.08
CA MET A 319 4.79 13.69 17.64
C MET A 319 3.50 13.18 17.02
N ILE A 320 2.96 13.93 16.06
CA ILE A 320 1.59 13.74 15.59
C ILE A 320 1.60 13.67 14.07
N GLY A 321 2.20 12.59 13.56
CA GLY A 321 2.13 12.14 12.17
C GLY A 321 0.79 11.47 11.83
N ASN A 322 0.41 11.50 10.54
CA ASN A 322 -0.80 10.93 9.92
C ASN A 322 -2.11 10.94 10.75
N ALA A 323 -2.26 11.88 11.68
CA ALA A 323 -3.37 11.92 12.63
C ALA A 323 -4.66 12.55 12.06
N LEU A 324 -4.54 13.35 11.00
CA LEU A 324 -5.69 13.89 10.28
C LEU A 324 -6.21 12.83 9.30
N PRO A 325 -7.51 12.45 9.35
CA PRO A 325 -8.07 11.58 8.33
C PRO A 325 -7.98 12.18 6.92
N VAL A 326 -7.42 11.44 5.96
CA VAL A 326 -7.29 11.86 4.55
C VAL A 326 -8.06 10.92 3.62
N LEU A 327 -8.30 11.34 2.37
CA LEU A 327 -9.03 10.51 1.40
C LEU A 327 -8.12 9.41 0.82
N ALA A 328 -8.62 8.18 0.76
CA ALA A 328 -7.97 7.10 0.03
C ALA A 328 -7.97 7.37 -1.48
N VAL A 329 -6.97 6.83 -2.18
CA VAL A 329 -6.89 6.89 -3.64
C VAL A 329 -7.70 5.73 -4.24
N ARG A 330 -8.44 6.01 -5.32
CA ARG A 330 -9.03 5.00 -6.20
C ARG A 330 -8.51 5.18 -7.61
N ASP A 331 -8.12 4.09 -8.27
CA ASP A 331 -7.76 4.11 -9.69
C ASP A 331 -8.27 2.84 -10.40
N GLY A 332 -7.60 2.47 -11.51
CA GLY A 332 -7.94 1.30 -12.30
C GLY A 332 -7.83 -0.04 -11.55
N SER A 333 -7.12 -0.09 -10.43
CA SER A 333 -7.00 -1.26 -9.55
C SER A 333 -8.05 -1.28 -8.43
N GLY A 334 -8.89 -0.24 -8.33
CA GLY A 334 -9.89 -0.09 -7.27
C GLY A 334 -9.41 0.86 -6.17
N TRP A 335 -9.97 0.70 -4.97
CA TRP A 335 -9.59 1.49 -3.81
C TRP A 335 -8.29 0.96 -3.22
N HIS A 336 -7.34 1.86 -2.98
CA HIS A 336 -6.11 1.60 -2.26
C HIS A 336 -6.36 1.76 -0.76
N LEU A 337 -6.66 0.62 -0.12
CA LEU A 337 -7.01 0.53 1.31
C LEU A 337 -6.02 -0.35 2.07
N ASP A 338 -4.76 -0.35 1.64
CA ASP A 338 -3.71 -1.22 2.16
C ASP A 338 -3.57 -1.09 3.69
N PRO A 339 -3.23 -2.18 4.41
CA PRO A 339 -3.09 -2.13 5.85
C PRO A 339 -1.89 -1.27 6.26
N TYR A 340 -1.95 -0.71 7.47
CA TYR A 340 -0.77 -0.08 8.09
C TYR A 340 0.36 -1.10 8.23
N THR A 341 1.58 -0.69 7.87
CA THR A 341 2.81 -1.43 8.15
C THR A 341 3.68 -0.66 9.13
N ASN A 342 4.08 -1.34 10.20
CA ASN A 342 5.02 -0.79 11.17
C ASN A 342 6.48 -0.98 10.71
N ASN A 343 6.73 -1.68 9.62
CA ASN A 343 8.09 -2.00 9.15
C ASN A 343 8.61 -1.00 8.11
N GLY A 344 7.73 -0.17 7.52
CA GLY A 344 8.08 0.84 6.51
C GLY A 344 6.84 1.51 5.93
N GLU A 345 6.78 1.59 4.61
CA GLU A 345 5.86 2.42 3.83
C GLU A 345 4.39 2.04 3.91
N SER A 346 3.57 2.92 4.48
CA SER A 346 2.14 2.67 4.73
C SER A 346 1.20 3.58 3.97
N PHE A 347 1.72 4.69 3.47
CA PHE A 347 0.90 5.84 3.12
C PHE A 347 0.81 5.94 1.61
N TYR A 348 -0.40 6.16 1.11
CA TYR A 348 -0.58 6.44 -0.30
C TYR A 348 -1.67 7.48 -0.46
N THR A 349 -1.24 8.68 -0.85
CA THR A 349 -2.09 9.84 -1.05
C THR A 349 -1.76 10.53 -2.37
N VAL A 350 -2.77 11.21 -2.92
CA VAL A 350 -2.54 12.23 -3.95
C VAL A 350 -2.23 13.57 -3.29
N ILE A 351 -1.62 14.47 -4.04
CA ILE A 351 -1.35 15.82 -3.57
C ILE A 351 -2.64 16.54 -3.15
N GLY A 352 -2.59 17.26 -2.04
CA GLY A 352 -3.70 18.03 -1.48
C GLY A 352 -3.25 19.33 -0.84
N ASP A 353 -4.24 20.15 -0.47
CA ASP A 353 -4.03 21.39 0.26
C ASP A 353 -4.54 21.22 1.70
N PHE A 354 -3.81 21.75 2.66
CA PHE A 354 -4.13 21.73 4.09
C PHE A 354 -4.15 23.16 4.64
N ASP A 355 -5.25 23.50 5.30
CA ASP A 355 -5.44 24.73 6.07
C ASP A 355 -5.81 24.33 7.51
N VAL A 356 -4.83 24.39 8.40
CA VAL A 356 -4.93 23.78 9.74
C VAL A 356 -4.72 24.85 10.81
N THR A 357 -5.70 24.96 11.70
CA THR A 357 -5.65 25.82 12.88
C THR A 357 -5.50 24.97 14.13
N LEU A 358 -4.41 25.17 14.86
CA LEU A 358 -4.06 24.47 16.10
C LEU A 358 -4.07 25.46 17.27
N THR A 359 -5.04 25.36 18.17
CA THR A 359 -5.11 26.17 19.38
C THR A 359 -4.56 25.39 20.57
N HIS A 360 -3.55 25.92 21.25
CA HIS A 360 -2.84 25.22 22.33
C HIS A 360 -2.35 26.19 23.42
N PRO A 361 -1.93 25.69 24.60
CA PRO A 361 -1.27 26.52 25.60
C PRO A 361 -0.01 27.20 25.05
N SER A 362 0.24 28.45 25.42
CA SER A 362 1.44 29.21 24.99
C SER A 362 2.76 28.66 25.53
N SER A 363 2.72 27.64 26.40
CA SER A 363 3.90 26.91 26.86
C SER A 363 4.38 25.83 25.89
N LEU A 364 3.58 25.49 24.88
CA LEU A 364 3.91 24.51 23.85
C LEU A 364 4.34 25.23 22.57
N LEU A 365 5.37 24.70 21.91
CA LEU A 365 5.64 24.98 20.49
C LEU A 365 4.97 23.90 19.63
N THR A 366 4.48 24.30 18.47
CA THR A 366 3.77 23.43 17.52
C THR A 366 4.34 23.52 16.10
N PRO A 367 5.56 22.97 15.86
CA PRO A 367 6.05 22.82 14.49
C PRO A 367 5.07 22.02 13.66
N ALA A 368 4.86 22.38 12.40
CA ALA A 368 3.84 21.76 11.56
C ALA A 368 4.20 21.82 10.07
N THR A 369 3.69 20.85 9.30
CA THR A 369 3.75 20.86 7.84
C THR A 369 3.24 22.20 7.26
N GLY A 370 4.00 22.75 6.32
CA GLY A 370 3.65 23.99 5.62
C GLY A 370 4.24 25.24 6.28
N THR A 371 3.66 26.40 5.97
CA THR A 371 4.06 27.68 6.56
C THR A 371 3.12 28.04 7.69
N SER A 372 3.69 28.29 8.86
CA SER A 372 2.93 28.55 10.09
C SER A 372 2.99 30.02 10.52
N THR A 373 1.86 30.54 10.99
CA THR A 373 1.77 31.84 11.68
C THR A 373 1.16 31.66 13.06
N GLU A 374 1.61 32.43 14.03
CA GLU A 374 1.15 32.31 15.42
C GLU A 374 0.47 33.59 15.88
N THR A 375 -0.66 33.44 16.58
CA THR A 375 -1.31 34.53 17.32
C THR A 375 -1.49 34.13 18.78
N THR A 376 -0.92 34.89 19.71
CA THR A 376 -1.03 34.64 21.15
C THR A 376 -2.01 35.60 21.80
N SER A 377 -2.92 35.07 22.62
CA SER A 377 -3.83 35.83 23.46
C SER A 377 -3.86 35.22 24.87
N GLY A 378 -3.29 35.94 25.83
CA GLY A 378 -3.15 35.44 27.20
C GLY A 378 -2.25 34.20 27.27
N SER A 379 -2.76 33.11 27.85
CA SER A 379 -2.06 31.82 27.98
C SER A 379 -2.32 30.86 26.81
N THR A 380 -2.95 31.33 25.74
CA THR A 380 -3.31 30.52 24.58
C THR A 380 -2.61 31.07 23.34
N THR A 381 -2.05 30.17 22.53
CA THR A 381 -1.50 30.45 21.21
C THR A 381 -2.29 29.68 20.17
N THR A 382 -2.53 30.30 19.03
CA THR A 382 -3.12 29.65 17.85
C THR A 382 -2.09 29.67 16.74
N THR A 383 -1.69 28.48 16.32
CA THR A 383 -0.83 28.24 15.16
C THR A 383 -1.72 27.94 13.96
N HIS A 384 -1.64 28.79 12.94
CA HIS A 384 -2.31 28.60 11.66
C HIS A 384 -1.29 28.20 10.61
N ALA A 385 -1.38 26.94 10.15
CA ALA A 385 -0.47 26.32 9.21
C ALA A 385 -1.18 26.11 7.86
N VAL A 386 -0.53 26.56 6.78
CA VAL A 386 -1.02 26.36 5.41
C VAL A 386 0.04 25.60 4.63
N ALA A 387 -0.36 24.45 4.07
CA ALA A 387 0.47 23.63 3.20
C ALA A 387 -0.27 23.37 1.89
N THR A 388 0.26 23.84 0.77
CA THR A 388 -0.37 23.63 -0.55
C THR A 388 0.41 22.60 -1.34
N LYS A 389 -0.29 21.72 -2.04
CA LYS A 389 0.30 20.63 -2.84
C LYS A 389 1.29 19.79 -2.02
N VAL A 390 0.82 19.26 -0.89
CA VAL A 390 1.54 18.28 -0.07
C VAL A 390 0.76 16.97 0.02
N ARG A 391 1.41 15.87 0.41
CA ARG A 391 0.78 14.55 0.55
C ARG A 391 0.12 14.33 1.89
N ASP A 392 0.83 14.71 2.94
CA ASP A 392 0.45 14.49 4.31
C ASP A 392 0.65 15.76 5.14
N PHE A 393 0.09 15.75 6.34
CA PHE A 393 0.22 16.82 7.30
C PHE A 393 0.57 16.23 8.67
N ALA A 394 1.67 16.70 9.25
CA ALA A 394 2.10 16.33 10.59
C ALA A 394 2.37 17.58 11.43
N TRP A 395 2.33 17.41 12.75
CA TRP A 395 2.78 18.44 13.67
C TRP A 395 3.39 17.85 14.94
N GLY A 396 4.16 18.66 15.65
CA GLY A 396 4.60 18.37 17.01
C GLY A 396 3.84 19.23 18.02
N ALA A 397 3.87 18.85 19.30
CA ALA A 397 3.44 19.71 20.39
C ALA A 397 4.26 19.44 21.65
N GLY A 398 4.98 20.44 22.15
CA GLY A 398 5.84 20.21 23.32
C GLY A 398 6.71 21.40 23.69
N PRO A 399 7.46 21.31 24.80
CA PRO A 399 8.38 22.35 25.26
C PRO A 399 9.71 22.33 24.48
N PHE A 400 9.64 22.33 23.14
CA PHE A 400 10.81 22.28 22.28
C PHE A 400 11.70 23.52 22.43
N ALA A 401 13.01 23.36 22.23
CA ALA A 401 13.88 24.47 21.89
C ALA A 401 13.87 24.68 20.36
N LYS A 402 13.82 25.93 19.88
CA LYS A 402 13.81 26.27 18.45
C LYS A 402 15.02 27.10 18.05
N ILE A 403 15.66 26.74 16.94
CA ILE A 403 16.66 27.57 16.23
C ILE A 403 16.30 27.61 14.74
N SER A 404 16.69 28.67 14.04
CA SER A 404 16.29 28.88 12.63
C SER A 404 17.43 29.45 11.79
N THR A 405 17.41 29.16 10.50
CA THR A 405 18.23 29.79 9.48
C THR A 405 17.45 29.94 8.17
N THR A 406 18.04 30.60 7.19
CA THR A 406 17.56 30.61 5.80
C THR A 406 18.63 29.97 4.93
N SER A 407 18.24 29.00 4.09
CA SER A 407 19.17 28.33 3.19
C SER A 407 19.71 29.30 2.12
N GLY A 408 20.76 28.92 1.41
CA GLY A 408 21.32 29.70 0.30
C GLY A 408 20.32 29.91 -0.85
N LYS A 409 19.32 29.04 -0.99
CA LYS A 409 18.19 29.20 -1.93
C LYS A 409 16.96 29.90 -1.34
N GLY A 410 17.01 30.39 -0.10
CA GLY A 410 15.94 31.18 0.49
C GLY A 410 14.86 30.39 1.24
N VAL A 411 15.05 29.09 1.47
CA VAL A 411 14.11 28.26 2.25
C VAL A 411 14.32 28.54 3.73
N ARG A 412 13.23 28.80 4.48
CA ARG A 412 13.32 28.88 5.93
C ARG A 412 13.48 27.49 6.51
N VAL A 413 14.53 27.27 7.29
CA VAL A 413 14.78 26.00 7.97
C VAL A 413 14.73 26.24 9.47
N ASN A 414 13.90 25.48 10.17
CA ASN A 414 13.84 25.50 11.63
C ASN A 414 14.23 24.12 12.17
N VAL A 415 14.96 24.11 13.29
CA VAL A 415 15.21 22.91 14.09
C VAL A 415 14.54 23.09 15.43
N TYR A 416 13.66 22.16 15.77
CA TYR A 416 13.04 21.99 17.07
C TYR A 416 13.68 20.77 17.74
N SER A 417 14.06 20.89 19.00
CA SER A 417 14.77 19.81 19.68
C SER A 417 14.25 19.58 21.08
N VAL A 418 14.15 18.32 21.48
CA VAL A 418 13.85 17.94 22.87
C VAL A 418 15.02 18.30 23.79
N SER A 419 14.75 18.39 25.10
CA SER A 419 15.73 18.83 26.11
C SER A 419 17.02 18.00 26.20
N GLY A 420 17.00 16.76 25.70
CA GLY A 420 18.18 15.88 25.66
C GLY A 420 19.20 16.24 24.57
N ILE A 421 18.82 17.06 23.59
CA ILE A 421 19.68 17.43 22.47
C ILE A 421 20.51 18.67 22.84
N SER A 422 21.83 18.56 22.72
CA SER A 422 22.72 19.69 23.00
C SER A 422 22.57 20.79 21.94
N SER A 423 22.75 22.05 22.33
CA SER A 423 22.72 23.17 21.37
C SER A 423 23.76 23.02 20.24
N SER A 424 24.90 22.36 20.50
CA SER A 424 25.90 22.09 19.45
C SER A 424 25.38 21.09 18.40
N SER A 425 24.66 20.06 18.85
CA SER A 425 24.04 19.06 17.96
C SER A 425 22.94 19.70 17.14
N ALA A 426 22.04 20.46 17.78
CA ALA A 426 20.98 21.20 17.09
C ALA A 426 21.55 22.16 16.03
N ASN A 427 22.59 22.96 16.34
CA ASN A 427 23.22 23.85 15.36
C ASN A 427 23.88 23.09 14.20
N SER A 428 24.46 21.92 14.48
CA SER A 428 25.05 21.06 13.44
C SER A 428 23.97 20.52 12.51
N MET A 429 22.83 20.07 13.05
CA MET A 429 21.68 19.62 12.27
C MET A 429 21.02 20.76 11.49
N LEU A 430 20.94 21.97 12.05
CA LEU A 430 20.42 23.15 11.34
C LEU A 430 21.27 23.49 10.11
N THR A 431 22.60 23.44 10.27
CA THR A 431 23.54 23.68 9.16
C THR A 431 23.41 22.58 8.10
N LEU A 432 23.33 21.32 8.56
CA LEU A 432 23.18 20.17 7.68
C LEU A 432 21.88 20.21 6.87
N ALA A 433 20.76 20.55 7.52
CA ALA A 433 19.46 20.62 6.87
C ALA A 433 19.42 21.71 5.79
N ALA A 434 19.95 22.90 6.09
CA ALA A 434 20.01 24.00 5.13
C ALA A 434 20.87 23.64 3.89
N ASP A 435 21.99 22.96 4.09
CA ASP A 435 22.85 22.49 2.99
C ASP A 435 22.18 21.38 2.16
N ALA A 436 21.58 20.38 2.83
CA ALA A 436 20.90 19.27 2.17
C ALA A 436 19.75 19.74 1.27
N VAL A 437 18.92 20.68 1.75
CA VAL A 437 17.84 21.29 0.94
C VAL A 437 18.40 21.93 -0.33
N ASP A 438 19.47 22.73 -0.21
CA ASP A 438 20.05 23.43 -1.36
C ASP A 438 20.69 22.46 -2.36
N VAL A 439 21.39 21.43 -1.87
CA VAL A 439 22.05 20.41 -2.70
C VAL A 439 21.02 19.59 -3.47
N HIS A 440 19.99 19.07 -2.79
CA HIS A 440 18.93 18.29 -3.44
C HIS A 440 18.13 19.15 -4.42
N ALA A 441 17.86 20.41 -4.06
CA ALA A 441 17.23 21.36 -4.97
C ALA A 441 18.06 21.60 -6.23
N GLY A 442 19.39 21.62 -6.12
CA GLY A 442 20.29 21.71 -7.27
C GLY A 442 20.20 20.52 -8.23
N ARG A 443 19.90 19.33 -7.69
CA ARG A 443 19.82 18.06 -8.45
C ARG A 443 18.46 17.87 -9.09
N PHE A 444 17.38 18.01 -8.34
CA PHE A 444 16.05 17.53 -8.72
C PHE A 444 15.08 18.64 -9.12
N GLY A 445 15.32 19.88 -8.70
CA GLY A 445 14.45 21.04 -8.95
C GLY A 445 14.28 21.87 -7.69
N ASP A 446 13.90 23.14 -7.80
CA ASP A 446 13.79 24.00 -6.63
C ASP A 446 12.75 23.49 -5.63
N TYR A 447 13.07 23.58 -4.33
CA TYR A 447 12.16 23.20 -3.25
C TYR A 447 10.95 24.15 -3.29
N PRO A 448 9.72 23.65 -3.51
CA PRO A 448 8.57 24.50 -3.79
C PRO A 448 7.89 25.04 -2.54
N TYR A 449 8.24 24.53 -1.35
CA TYR A 449 7.63 24.93 -0.09
C TYR A 449 8.48 26.04 0.57
N GLY A 450 7.82 26.93 1.33
CA GLY A 450 8.48 28.09 1.94
C GLY A 450 9.31 27.77 3.19
N GLU A 451 9.03 26.63 3.83
CA GLU A 451 9.54 26.27 5.15
C GLU A 451 9.83 24.76 5.22
N LEU A 452 10.83 24.40 6.03
CA LEU A 452 11.14 23.03 6.44
C LEU A 452 11.41 23.04 7.96
N ASP A 453 10.60 22.28 8.69
CA ASP A 453 10.76 22.05 10.12
C ASP A 453 11.42 20.69 10.35
N VAL A 454 12.47 20.66 11.17
CA VAL A 454 13.15 19.43 11.62
C VAL A 454 12.93 19.28 13.11
N VAL A 455 12.36 18.16 13.55
CA VAL A 455 12.11 17.83 14.97
C VAL A 455 13.05 16.71 15.40
N LEU A 456 13.91 17.03 16.37
CA LEU A 456 14.97 16.14 16.84
C LEU A 456 14.64 15.50 18.19
N ASP A 457 14.64 14.18 18.21
CA ASP A 457 14.58 13.35 19.42
C ASP A 457 15.45 12.11 19.23
N ASN A 458 16.35 11.81 20.17
CA ASN A 458 17.21 10.63 20.09
C ASN A 458 16.53 9.35 20.64
N ASN A 459 15.29 9.44 21.11
CA ASN A 459 14.54 8.32 21.66
C ASN A 459 13.64 7.63 20.62
N PHE A 460 13.52 8.16 19.39
CA PHE A 460 12.79 7.47 18.34
C PHE A 460 13.38 6.08 18.08
N TRP A 461 12.49 5.09 17.91
CA TRP A 461 12.90 3.73 17.57
C TRP A 461 13.19 3.56 16.07
N PHE A 462 12.76 4.53 15.25
CA PHE A 462 12.97 4.62 13.81
C PHE A 462 14.12 5.59 13.47
N GLY A 463 14.59 5.51 12.22
CA GLY A 463 15.72 6.31 11.74
C GLY A 463 15.35 7.78 11.50
N GLY A 464 14.23 8.01 10.82
CA GLY A 464 13.62 9.30 10.54
C GLY A 464 12.23 9.13 9.94
N MET A 465 11.52 10.24 9.71
CA MET A 465 10.22 10.30 9.05
C MET A 465 10.08 11.65 8.34
N GLU A 466 9.51 11.65 7.15
CA GLU A 466 9.81 12.58 6.07
C GLU A 466 8.66 13.49 5.64
N TYR A 467 7.64 13.68 6.48
CA TYR A 467 6.43 14.42 6.10
C TYR A 467 6.75 15.73 5.35
N PRO A 468 5.92 16.15 4.37
CA PRO A 468 6.21 17.33 3.57
C PRO A 468 6.43 18.57 4.44
N GLY A 469 7.61 19.18 4.34
CA GLY A 469 7.99 20.35 5.14
C GLY A 469 8.12 20.11 6.65
N PHE A 470 8.04 18.86 7.12
CA PHE A 470 8.15 18.48 8.53
C PHE A 470 8.88 17.13 8.64
N VAL A 471 10.12 17.16 9.12
CA VAL A 471 10.96 15.96 9.28
C VAL A 471 11.12 15.63 10.76
N MET A 472 10.93 14.37 11.13
CA MET A 472 11.33 13.82 12.43
C MET A 472 12.63 13.04 12.26
N ASP A 473 13.62 13.26 13.12
CA ASP A 473 14.91 12.56 12.99
C ASP A 473 15.64 12.44 14.33
N LEU A 474 16.56 11.48 14.38
CA LEU A 474 17.64 11.44 15.36
C LEU A 474 18.71 12.50 15.01
N VAL A 475 19.65 12.76 15.92
CA VAL A 475 20.85 13.52 15.54
C VAL A 475 21.75 12.64 14.67
N SER A 476 21.60 12.78 13.35
CA SER A 476 22.28 11.94 12.36
C SER A 476 22.79 12.75 11.17
N ASN A 477 24.03 12.50 10.76
CA ASN A 477 24.59 13.10 9.54
C ASN A 477 24.35 12.26 8.27
N VAL A 478 23.57 11.18 8.39
CA VAL A 478 23.18 10.31 7.28
C VAL A 478 21.67 10.26 7.13
N ALA A 479 20.91 10.16 8.22
CA ALA A 479 19.44 10.14 8.17
C ALA A 479 18.90 11.51 7.78
N LEU A 480 19.38 12.62 8.37
CA LEU A 480 18.81 13.94 8.02
C LEU A 480 18.86 14.29 6.53
N PRO A 481 19.98 14.06 5.79
CA PRO A 481 19.99 14.27 4.35
C PRO A 481 19.10 13.28 3.57
N HIS A 482 18.82 12.11 4.13
CA HIS A 482 17.87 11.11 3.60
C HIS A 482 16.44 11.62 3.77
N GLU A 483 16.03 11.99 4.97
CA GLU A 483 14.70 12.57 5.23
C GLU A 483 14.43 13.84 4.41
N ILE A 484 15.47 14.62 4.12
CA ILE A 484 15.37 15.81 3.27
C ILE A 484 15.34 15.44 1.78
N ALA A 485 15.93 14.32 1.36
CA ALA A 485 15.79 13.83 -0.03
C ALA A 485 14.35 13.36 -0.32
N HIS A 486 13.66 12.82 0.68
CA HIS A 486 12.24 12.47 0.59
C HIS A 486 11.32 13.69 0.35
N GLN A 487 11.83 14.91 0.49
CA GLN A 487 11.06 16.07 0.07
C GLN A 487 10.86 16.12 -1.45
N TRP A 488 11.73 15.44 -2.23
CA TRP A 488 11.60 15.30 -3.69
C TRP A 488 11.03 13.95 -4.11
N TRP A 489 11.60 12.85 -3.63
CA TRP A 489 11.11 11.47 -3.85
C TRP A 489 10.13 11.14 -2.73
N TYR A 490 8.98 10.54 -2.98
CA TYR A 490 7.78 10.66 -2.11
C TYR A 490 7.16 12.06 -2.14
N GLY A 491 7.77 13.09 -1.54
CA GLY A 491 7.08 14.36 -1.24
C GLY A 491 6.51 15.08 -2.47
N ILE A 492 7.39 15.45 -3.41
CA ILE A 492 6.99 16.14 -4.66
C ILE A 492 6.67 15.13 -5.76
N VAL A 493 7.56 14.17 -5.98
CA VAL A 493 7.41 13.07 -6.93
C VAL A 493 7.05 11.86 -6.10
N GLY A 494 5.76 11.64 -5.90
CA GLY A 494 5.32 10.51 -5.08
C GLY A 494 5.14 9.27 -5.87
N ASP A 495 4.80 8.22 -5.17
CA ASP A 495 4.52 6.89 -5.66
C ASP A 495 3.42 6.28 -4.79
N ASP A 496 3.11 5.01 -5.05
CA ASP A 496 2.31 4.21 -4.14
C ASP A 496 3.30 3.51 -3.20
N GLU A 497 3.59 4.14 -2.08
CA GLU A 497 4.70 3.74 -1.20
C GLU A 497 4.47 2.32 -0.65
N TYR A 498 3.21 1.92 -0.45
CA TYR A 498 2.88 0.56 -0.04
C TYR A 498 3.18 -0.46 -1.14
N ASN A 499 2.74 -0.21 -2.38
CA ASN A 499 2.89 -1.17 -3.47
C ASN A 499 4.28 -1.14 -4.13
N THR A 500 4.97 0.00 -4.10
CA THR A 500 6.25 0.21 -4.78
C THR A 500 7.29 0.96 -3.91
N PRO A 501 7.55 0.52 -2.67
CA PRO A 501 8.36 1.27 -1.68
C PRO A 501 9.78 1.61 -2.14
N TRP A 502 10.32 0.90 -3.13
CA TRP A 502 11.67 1.17 -3.64
C TRP A 502 11.78 2.46 -4.48
N LEU A 503 10.66 2.95 -5.04
CA LEU A 503 10.64 4.22 -5.77
C LEU A 503 10.81 5.41 -4.84
N ASP A 504 10.44 5.22 -3.59
CA ASP A 504 10.71 6.13 -2.50
C ASP A 504 12.10 5.87 -1.92
N GLU A 505 12.23 4.80 -1.13
CA GLU A 505 13.41 4.57 -0.30
C GLU A 505 14.70 4.30 -1.08
N GLY A 506 14.60 3.62 -2.22
CA GLY A 506 15.74 3.38 -3.10
C GLY A 506 16.25 4.65 -3.76
N PHE A 507 15.35 5.58 -4.12
CA PHE A 507 15.71 6.87 -4.71
C PHE A 507 16.26 7.83 -3.68
N THR A 508 15.67 7.85 -2.49
CA THR A 508 16.13 8.67 -1.37
C THR A 508 17.51 8.21 -0.91
N ASP A 509 17.75 6.92 -0.71
CA ASP A 509 19.07 6.42 -0.29
C ASP A 509 20.15 6.66 -1.38
N TYR A 510 19.75 6.63 -2.66
CA TYR A 510 20.62 7.06 -3.76
C TYR A 510 20.93 8.56 -3.74
N ALA A 511 19.94 9.42 -3.46
CA ALA A 511 20.12 10.85 -3.31
C ALA A 511 21.05 11.18 -2.11
N THR A 512 20.91 10.44 -1.02
CA THR A 512 21.80 10.50 0.15
C THR A 512 23.24 10.16 -0.22
N ASP A 513 23.46 9.10 -0.98
CA ASP A 513 24.78 8.76 -1.51
C ASP A 513 25.37 9.89 -2.37
N LEU A 514 24.57 10.48 -3.27
CA LEU A 514 25.00 11.60 -4.10
C LEU A 514 25.36 12.84 -3.28
N TYR A 515 24.59 13.15 -2.23
CA TYR A 515 24.88 14.23 -1.29
C TYR A 515 26.24 13.99 -0.61
N ARG A 516 26.50 12.76 -0.16
CA ARG A 516 27.72 12.38 0.57
C ARG A 516 28.93 12.09 -0.33
N GLY A 517 28.79 12.16 -1.65
CA GLY A 517 29.85 11.86 -2.61
C GLY A 517 30.20 10.36 -2.71
N VAL A 518 29.27 9.48 -2.34
CA VAL A 518 29.41 8.02 -2.43
C VAL A 518 29.14 7.57 -3.88
N THR A 519 29.98 6.67 -4.40
CA THR A 519 29.96 6.22 -5.80
C THR A 519 29.20 4.90 -6.01
N GLY A 520 28.72 4.27 -4.93
CA GLY A 520 27.96 3.01 -4.96
C GLY A 520 28.80 1.80 -5.35
N SER A 521 29.74 1.40 -4.49
CA SER A 521 30.52 0.16 -4.64
C SER A 521 29.96 -0.97 -3.76
N GLY A 522 30.12 -2.24 -4.18
CA GLY A 522 29.68 -3.40 -3.38
C GLY A 522 28.23 -3.83 -3.62
N CYS A 523 27.68 -3.51 -4.80
CA CYS A 523 26.27 -3.64 -5.20
C CYS A 523 25.74 -5.07 -5.41
N GLY A 524 26.26 -6.06 -4.70
CA GLY A 524 25.80 -7.46 -4.81
C GLY A 524 24.65 -7.77 -3.84
N ILE A 525 23.67 -8.54 -4.31
CA ILE A 525 22.66 -9.16 -3.44
C ILE A 525 22.57 -10.66 -3.72
N THR A 526 22.36 -11.42 -2.64
CA THR A 526 21.91 -12.82 -2.75
C THR A 526 20.40 -12.83 -2.53
N TRP A 527 19.66 -13.09 -3.61
CA TRP A 527 18.22 -13.28 -3.55
C TRP A 527 17.87 -14.56 -2.81
N GLN A 528 16.94 -14.49 -1.85
CA GLN A 528 16.56 -15.62 -1.00
C GLN A 528 15.54 -16.55 -1.65
N SER A 529 14.77 -16.06 -2.62
CA SER A 529 13.79 -16.86 -3.36
C SER A 529 13.63 -16.34 -4.79
N SER A 530 12.88 -17.04 -5.63
CA SER A 530 12.47 -16.52 -6.94
C SER A 530 11.34 -15.49 -6.86
N ALA A 531 10.66 -15.40 -5.71
CA ALA A 531 9.56 -14.45 -5.48
C ALA A 531 10.06 -13.08 -5.00
N GLU A 532 11.25 -13.01 -4.39
CA GLU A 532 11.87 -11.77 -3.92
C GLU A 532 12.30 -10.90 -5.12
N LYS A 533 11.77 -9.69 -5.19
CA LYS A 533 11.94 -8.72 -6.27
C LYS A 533 12.08 -7.34 -5.65
N LEU A 534 12.78 -6.43 -6.31
CA LEU A 534 12.89 -5.05 -5.80
C LEU A 534 11.52 -4.36 -5.74
N THR A 535 10.62 -4.73 -6.65
CA THR A 535 9.29 -4.13 -6.82
C THR A 535 8.19 -4.85 -6.03
N ASN A 536 8.52 -5.66 -5.02
CA ASN A 536 7.51 -6.22 -4.13
C ASN A 536 6.89 -5.13 -3.24
N SER A 537 5.61 -5.28 -2.90
CA SER A 537 4.88 -4.41 -1.98
C SER A 537 5.21 -4.70 -0.51
N MET A 538 4.77 -3.81 0.37
CA MET A 538 4.91 -3.97 1.81
C MET A 538 4.19 -5.20 2.37
N ALA A 539 3.14 -5.71 1.73
CA ALA A 539 2.56 -7.00 2.09
C ALA A 539 3.58 -8.15 2.04
N TYR A 540 4.46 -8.15 1.02
CA TYR A 540 5.54 -9.12 0.92
C TYR A 540 6.63 -8.81 1.96
N TRP A 541 6.99 -7.54 2.15
CA TRP A 541 8.06 -7.16 3.07
C TRP A 541 7.70 -7.34 4.53
N ASP A 542 6.45 -7.17 4.94
CA ASP A 542 6.00 -7.49 6.29
C ASP A 542 6.16 -8.99 6.59
N ALA A 543 5.85 -9.84 5.62
CA ALA A 543 6.08 -11.28 5.72
C ALA A 543 7.58 -11.67 5.68
N HIS A 544 8.45 -10.75 5.24
CA HIS A 544 9.89 -10.95 5.09
C HIS A 544 10.70 -9.78 5.69
N SER A 545 10.29 -9.27 6.85
CA SER A 545 10.75 -7.96 7.37
C SER A 545 12.26 -7.80 7.44
N SER A 546 12.99 -8.86 7.80
CA SER A 546 14.46 -8.89 7.80
C SER A 546 15.12 -8.57 6.46
N ARG A 547 14.37 -8.60 5.36
CA ARG A 547 14.84 -8.35 4.00
C ARG A 547 14.54 -6.96 3.48
N TYR A 548 13.58 -6.26 4.08
CA TYR A 548 13.10 -4.96 3.61
C TYR A 548 14.25 -3.97 3.38
N SER A 549 15.00 -3.62 4.43
CA SER A 549 16.14 -2.70 4.31
C SER A 549 17.25 -3.22 3.38
N THR A 550 17.46 -4.54 3.29
CA THR A 550 18.50 -5.08 2.40
C THR A 550 18.14 -4.93 0.92
N VAL A 551 16.86 -5.14 0.57
CA VAL A 551 16.43 -5.11 -0.82
C VAL A 551 16.01 -3.71 -1.23
N VAL A 552 15.08 -3.10 -0.49
CA VAL A 552 14.42 -1.85 -0.89
C VAL A 552 15.37 -0.67 -0.82
N TYR A 553 16.11 -0.51 0.28
CA TYR A 553 17.06 0.59 0.46
C TYR A 553 18.38 0.24 -0.21
N ASN A 554 19.11 -0.72 0.38
CA ASN A 554 20.50 -0.99 0.01
C ASN A 554 20.62 -1.42 -1.46
N TYR A 555 19.80 -2.38 -1.91
CA TYR A 555 19.84 -2.82 -3.30
C TYR A 555 19.08 -1.89 -4.26
N GLY A 556 18.07 -1.15 -3.78
CA GLY A 556 17.40 -0.08 -4.53
C GLY A 556 18.38 0.99 -4.99
N LYS A 557 19.14 1.61 -4.08
CA LYS A 557 20.19 2.57 -4.47
C LYS A 557 21.28 1.96 -5.35
N CYS A 558 21.61 0.68 -5.13
CA CYS A 558 22.58 -0.04 -5.95
C CYS A 558 22.12 -0.14 -7.40
N THR A 559 20.83 -0.44 -7.61
CA THR A 559 20.20 -0.48 -8.93
C THR A 559 20.35 0.88 -9.64
N LEU A 560 20.15 2.00 -8.94
CA LEU A 560 20.33 3.34 -9.51
C LEU A 560 21.80 3.68 -9.79
N HIS A 561 22.73 3.24 -8.93
CA HIS A 561 24.17 3.35 -9.20
C HIS A 561 24.62 2.51 -10.41
N ASP A 562 24.08 1.29 -10.57
CA ASP A 562 24.36 0.44 -11.72
C ASP A 562 23.75 1.01 -13.00
N LEU A 563 22.55 1.57 -12.95
CA LEU A 563 21.96 2.30 -14.06
C LEU A 563 22.85 3.49 -14.45
N ARG A 564 23.28 4.30 -13.47
CA ARG A 564 24.21 5.43 -13.68
C ARG A 564 25.51 4.99 -14.35
N ARG A 565 26.10 3.87 -13.94
CA ARG A 565 27.31 3.31 -14.58
C ARG A 565 27.06 2.88 -16.02
N LEU A 566 25.87 2.34 -16.31
CA LEU A 566 25.49 1.87 -17.63
C LEU A 566 25.21 3.02 -18.61
N ILE A 567 24.49 4.05 -18.19
CA ILE A 567 24.05 5.17 -19.06
C ILE A 567 24.98 6.40 -18.99
N GLY A 568 25.83 6.47 -17.96
CA GLY A 568 26.77 7.58 -17.72
C GLY A 568 26.21 8.69 -16.83
N ASP A 569 27.12 9.40 -16.15
CA ASP A 569 26.81 10.45 -15.16
C ASP A 569 25.89 11.56 -15.70
N THR A 570 26.18 12.03 -16.91
CA THR A 570 25.42 13.12 -17.56
C THR A 570 24.00 12.69 -17.90
N ALA A 571 23.84 11.48 -18.43
CA ALA A 571 22.52 10.94 -18.76
C ALA A 571 21.70 10.68 -17.50
N MET A 572 22.30 10.12 -16.44
CA MET A 572 21.62 9.91 -15.15
C MET A 572 21.19 11.22 -14.50
N THR A 573 22.07 12.23 -14.48
CA THR A 573 21.74 13.56 -13.93
C THR A 573 20.57 14.19 -14.70
N THR A 574 20.59 14.08 -16.03
CA THR A 574 19.50 14.59 -16.89
C THR A 574 18.21 13.80 -16.69
N LEU A 575 18.31 12.47 -16.55
CA LEU A 575 17.18 11.58 -16.28
C LEU A 575 16.46 11.99 -15.00
N LEU A 576 17.15 12.00 -13.85
CA LEU A 576 16.50 12.28 -12.56
C LEU A 576 15.88 13.68 -12.53
N LYS A 577 16.56 14.69 -13.07
CA LYS A 577 16.03 16.05 -13.13
C LYS A 577 14.80 16.16 -14.03
N SER A 578 14.85 15.56 -15.22
CA SER A 578 13.72 15.61 -16.17
C SER A 578 12.55 14.76 -15.67
N TYR A 579 12.85 13.64 -15.01
CA TYR A 579 11.86 12.76 -14.40
C TYR A 579 11.12 13.48 -13.28
N ALA A 580 11.86 14.12 -12.36
CA ALA A 580 11.23 14.91 -11.30
C ALA A 580 10.34 16.02 -11.87
N GLN A 581 10.80 16.73 -12.90
CA GLN A 581 9.99 17.75 -13.57
C GLN A 581 8.73 17.20 -14.25
N ALA A 582 8.82 16.04 -14.90
CA ALA A 582 7.69 15.41 -15.59
C ALA A 582 6.63 14.87 -14.62
N HIS A 583 7.04 14.46 -13.42
CA HIS A 583 6.18 13.87 -12.40
C HIS A 583 5.94 14.81 -11.20
N TRP A 584 6.20 16.10 -11.37
CA TRP A 584 6.09 17.09 -10.29
C TRP A 584 4.65 17.19 -9.75
N TYR A 585 4.47 16.88 -8.46
CA TYR A 585 3.18 16.69 -7.78
C TYR A 585 2.32 15.52 -8.29
N GLY A 586 2.87 14.69 -9.17
CA GLY A 586 2.23 13.49 -9.68
C GLY A 586 2.48 12.27 -8.80
N VAL A 587 2.01 11.11 -9.26
CA VAL A 587 2.35 9.81 -8.68
C VAL A 587 3.02 8.99 -9.78
N SER A 588 4.31 8.76 -9.59
CA SER A 588 5.24 7.96 -10.38
C SER A 588 4.94 6.47 -10.25
N THR A 589 5.20 5.73 -11.32
CA THR A 589 5.12 4.27 -11.37
C THR A 589 6.43 3.66 -11.87
N VAL A 590 6.64 2.38 -11.59
CA VAL A 590 7.83 1.65 -12.06
C VAL A 590 7.94 1.67 -13.58
N ALA A 591 6.82 1.51 -14.28
CA ALA A 591 6.76 1.53 -15.73
C ALA A 591 7.18 2.90 -16.31
N GLU A 592 6.73 4.00 -15.69
CA GLU A 592 7.09 5.36 -16.11
C GLU A 592 8.57 5.63 -15.90
N PHE A 593 9.14 5.24 -14.76
CA PHE A 593 10.58 5.38 -14.52
C PHE A 593 11.40 4.57 -15.51
N LYS A 594 11.02 3.31 -15.79
CA LYS A 594 11.71 2.47 -16.78
C LYS A 594 11.66 3.08 -18.17
N ALA A 595 10.52 3.66 -18.56
CA ALA A 595 10.38 4.35 -19.84
C ALA A 595 11.27 5.60 -19.91
N ALA A 596 11.31 6.41 -18.85
CA ALA A 596 12.18 7.58 -18.76
C ALA A 596 13.67 7.19 -18.82
N ALA A 597 14.06 6.15 -18.09
CA ALA A 597 15.41 5.62 -18.10
C ALA A 597 15.80 5.07 -19.47
N GLN A 598 14.89 4.36 -20.16
CA GLN A 598 15.12 3.88 -21.52
C GLN A 598 15.29 5.04 -22.51
N ALA A 599 14.51 6.11 -22.38
CA ALA A 599 14.68 7.31 -23.19
C ALA A 599 16.04 7.98 -22.94
N ALA A 600 16.49 8.06 -21.69
CA ALA A 600 17.80 8.61 -21.32
C ALA A 600 18.98 7.72 -21.79
N ALA A 601 18.78 6.40 -21.85
CA ALA A 601 19.78 5.44 -22.31
C ALA A 601 20.00 5.45 -23.84
N GLY A 602 19.12 6.12 -24.61
CA GLY A 602 19.21 6.20 -26.06
C GLY A 602 19.10 4.82 -26.72
N SER A 603 20.15 4.40 -27.43
CA SER A 603 20.19 3.12 -28.14
C SER A 603 20.54 1.92 -27.24
N THR A 604 20.88 2.13 -25.97
CA THR A 604 21.20 1.05 -25.03
C THR A 604 19.90 0.42 -24.52
N ASP A 605 19.67 -0.85 -24.85
CA ASP A 605 18.50 -1.61 -24.38
C ASP A 605 18.64 -1.97 -22.89
N LEU A 606 17.68 -1.52 -22.07
CA LEU A 606 17.66 -1.76 -20.63
C LEU A 606 16.87 -3.02 -20.23
N THR A 607 16.33 -3.79 -21.19
CA THR A 607 15.49 -4.96 -20.90
C THR A 607 16.20 -5.98 -19.99
N SER A 608 17.43 -6.37 -20.33
CA SER A 608 18.21 -7.30 -19.50
C SER A 608 18.65 -6.69 -18.17
N PHE A 609 18.83 -5.36 -18.13
CA PHE A 609 19.18 -4.63 -16.90
C PHE A 609 18.04 -4.71 -15.89
N TRP A 610 16.80 -4.42 -16.29
CA TRP A 610 15.65 -4.51 -15.38
C TRP A 610 15.40 -5.95 -14.91
N ALA A 611 15.56 -6.92 -15.82
CA ALA A 611 15.42 -8.33 -15.48
C ALA A 611 16.47 -8.79 -14.45
N SER A 612 17.74 -8.35 -14.57
CA SER A 612 18.79 -8.74 -13.62
C SER A 612 18.60 -8.15 -12.22
N HIS A 613 18.01 -6.96 -12.13
CA HIS A 613 17.71 -6.28 -10.88
C HIS A 613 16.33 -6.64 -10.31
N ARG A 614 15.56 -7.49 -11.00
CA ARG A 614 14.19 -7.89 -10.63
C ARG A 614 13.25 -6.69 -10.45
N VAL A 615 13.34 -5.75 -11.38
CA VAL A 615 12.45 -4.58 -11.48
C VAL A 615 11.34 -4.89 -12.47
N GLU A 616 10.22 -5.38 -11.94
CA GLU A 616 9.02 -5.73 -12.70
C GLU A 616 7.98 -4.60 -12.64
N GLY A 617 7.15 -4.51 -13.68
CA GLY A 617 6.25 -3.36 -13.91
C GLY A 617 6.56 -2.68 -15.21
#